data_AF-A0A7Y2WBY3-F1
#
_entry.id   AF-A0A7Y2WBY3-F1
#
_cell.length_a   1.000
_cell.length_b   1.000
_cell.length_c   1.000
_cell.angle_alpha   90.00
_cell.angle_beta   90.00
_cell.angle_gamma   90.00
#
_symmetry.space_group_name_H-M   'P 1'
#
loop_
_entity.id
_entity.type
_entity.pdbx_description
1 polymer ?
#
loop_
_entity_poly.entity_id
_entity_poly.type
_entity_poly.pdbx_seq_one_letter_code
_entity_poly.pdbx_strand_id
1 'polypeptide(L)'
;MDSILINIILSLVTGVIGGVISGLYTGVVSAKYSAFEESRREILKVLRSINYDDGKYIQGHEEDQLNRIWLASSEFLTMGQKAAGLLARNHYGKLVANISGNTKENILSEQILMDFQIEVREMKINKLGLLFGINEK
;
A
#
# COMPACT_ATOMS: atom_id res chain seq x y z
N MET A 1 44.30 -9.47 33.63
CA MET A 1 43.69 -8.13 33.58
C MET A 1 43.33 -7.77 32.13
N ASP A 2 44.23 -8.06 31.19
CA ASP A 2 44.04 -7.80 29.75
C ASP A 2 42.86 -8.54 29.12
N SER A 3 42.59 -9.79 29.51
CA SER A 3 41.45 -10.57 29.01
C SER A 3 40.09 -9.97 29.38
N ILE A 4 39.97 -9.36 30.57
CA ILE A 4 38.74 -8.72 31.03
C ILE A 4 38.50 -7.42 30.24
N LEU A 5 39.55 -6.62 30.04
CA LEU A 5 39.48 -5.38 29.26
C LEU A 5 39.09 -5.67 27.80
N ILE A 6 39.70 -6.68 27.19
CA ILE A 6 39.37 -7.13 25.83
C ILE A 6 37.91 -7.58 25.74
N ASN A 7 37.42 -8.37 26.70
CA ASN A 7 36.03 -8.82 26.72
C ASN A 7 35.04 -7.65 26.85
N ILE A 8 35.33 -6.66 27.70
CA ILE A 8 34.50 -5.45 27.85
C ILE A 8 34.43 -4.66 26.53
N ILE A 9 35.58 -4.44 25.88
CA ILE A 9 35.63 -3.73 24.59
C ILE A 9 34.86 -4.51 23.52
N LEU A 10 35.03 -5.83 23.47
CA LEU A 10 34.34 -6.69 22.51
C LEU A 10 32.81 -6.66 22.72
N SER A 11 32.35 -6.72 23.97
CA SER A 11 30.93 -6.60 24.30
C SER A 11 30.36 -5.23 23.95
N LEU A 12 31.12 -4.15 24.20
CA LEU A 12 30.71 -2.80 23.86
C LEU A 12 30.56 -2.63 22.34
N VAL A 13 31.57 -3.06 21.58
CA VAL A 13 31.57 -3.00 20.10
C VAL A 13 30.42 -3.83 19.53
N THR A 14 30.23 -5.06 20.03
CA THR A 14 29.13 -5.93 19.58
C THR A 14 27.76 -5.35 19.91
N GLY A 15 27.60 -4.77 21.11
CA GLY A 15 26.36 -4.12 21.53
C GLY A 15 26.01 -2.89 20.69
N VAL A 16 27.00 -2.03 20.41
CA VAL A 16 26.81 -0.84 19.57
C VAL A 16 26.45 -1.23 18.14
N ILE A 17 27.20 -2.15 17.52
CA ILE A 17 26.94 -2.60 16.15
C ILE A 17 25.56 -3.27 16.06
N GLY A 18 25.22 -4.14 17.01
CA GLY A 18 23.90 -4.79 17.07
C GLY A 18 22.76 -3.79 17.22
N GLY A 19 22.92 -2.79 18.09
CA GLY A 19 21.95 -1.71 18.27
C GLY A 19 21.73 -0.88 17.01
N VAL A 20 22.80 -0.50 16.31
CA VAL A 20 22.71 0.26 15.04
C VAL A 20 21.99 -0.54 13.97
N ILE A 21 22.36 -1.82 13.78
CA ILE A 21 21.73 -2.68 12.77
C ILE A 21 20.24 -2.87 13.06
N SER A 22 19.88 -3.14 14.32
CA SER A 22 18.49 -3.32 14.74
C SER A 22 17.66 -2.05 14.58
N GLY A 23 18.22 -0.90 14.94
CA GLY A 23 17.58 0.40 14.78
C GLY A 23 17.30 0.74 13.31
N LEU A 24 18.30 0.55 12.43
CA LEU A 24 18.13 0.77 10.99
C LEU A 24 17.06 -0.15 10.39
N TYR A 25 17.09 -1.43 10.74
CA TYR A 25 16.09 -2.40 10.28
C TYR A 25 14.68 -1.98 10.70
N THR A 26 14.50 -1.64 11.97
CA THR A 26 13.19 -1.24 12.52
C THR A 26 12.69 0.05 11.87
N GLY A 27 13.58 1.02 11.65
CA GLY A 27 13.26 2.27 10.96
C GLY A 27 12.78 2.04 9.52
N VAL A 28 13.47 1.22 8.74
CA VAL A 28 13.09 0.91 7.35
C VAL A 28 11.74 0.19 7.29
N VAL A 29 11.52 -0.80 8.17
CA VAL A 29 10.24 -1.53 8.23
C VAL A 29 9.09 -0.61 8.61
N SER A 30 9.29 0.24 9.63
CA SER A 30 8.28 1.18 10.08
C SER A 30 7.93 2.20 8.99
N ALA A 31 8.92 2.74 8.28
CA ALA A 31 8.69 3.67 7.17
C ALA A 31 7.86 3.03 6.05
N LYS A 32 8.21 1.82 5.60
CA LYS A 32 7.46 1.10 4.57
C LYS A 32 6.05 0.70 5.01
N TYR A 33 5.88 0.34 6.28
CA TYR A 33 4.55 0.07 6.85
C TYR A 33 3.68 1.33 6.83
N SER A 34 4.25 2.47 7.25
CA SER A 34 3.54 3.75 7.22
C SER A 34 3.15 4.15 5.79
N ALA A 35 4.07 3.99 4.83
CA ALA A 35 3.81 4.27 3.42
C ALA A 35 2.68 3.37 2.88
N PHE A 36 2.70 2.07 3.18
CA PHE A 36 1.61 1.16 2.80
C PHE A 36 0.25 1.63 3.33
N GLU A 37 0.18 1.99 4.60
CA GLU A 37 -1.05 2.45 5.25
C GLU A 37 -1.54 3.77 4.66
N GLU A 38 -0.63 4.67 4.30
CA GLU A 38 -0.93 5.93 3.63
C GLU A 38 -1.52 5.70 2.24
N SER A 39 -0.88 4.89 1.39
CA SER A 39 -1.38 4.54 0.06
C SER A 39 -2.75 3.84 0.16
N ARG A 40 -2.93 2.93 1.11
CA ARG A 40 -4.22 2.24 1.37
C ARG A 40 -5.32 3.24 1.75
N ARG A 41 -5.00 4.15 2.67
CA ARG A 41 -5.93 5.19 3.12
C ARG A 41 -6.31 6.12 1.98
N GLU A 42 -5.35 6.45 1.11
CA GLU A 42 -5.57 7.31 -0.04
C GLU A 42 -6.57 6.68 -1.03
N ILE A 43 -6.40 5.40 -1.36
CA ILE A 43 -7.36 4.66 -2.19
C ILE A 43 -8.76 4.70 -1.55
N LEU A 44 -8.87 4.45 -0.25
CA LEU A 44 -10.16 4.48 0.45
C LEU A 44 -10.80 5.87 0.44
N LYS A 45 -10.02 6.95 0.52
CA LYS A 45 -10.57 8.31 0.39
C LYS A 45 -11.15 8.53 -1.00
N VAL A 46 -10.43 8.13 -2.05
CA VAL A 46 -10.92 8.26 -3.43
C VAL A 46 -12.21 7.47 -3.59
N LEU A 47 -12.22 6.18 -3.22
CA LEU A 47 -13.41 5.32 -3.33
C LEU A 47 -14.62 5.88 -2.58
N ARG A 48 -14.42 6.47 -1.39
CA ARG A 48 -15.51 7.10 -0.60
C ARG A 48 -15.95 8.45 -1.12
N SER A 49 -15.13 9.13 -1.93
CA SER A 49 -15.48 10.41 -2.53
C SER A 49 -16.39 10.26 -3.74
N ILE A 50 -16.53 9.03 -4.26
CA ILE A 50 -17.43 8.73 -5.38
C ILE A 50 -18.87 8.71 -4.86
N ASN A 51 -19.65 9.70 -5.26
CA ASN A 51 -21.05 9.87 -4.88
C ASN A 51 -22.00 9.45 -6.00
N TYR A 52 -23.08 8.77 -5.62
CA TYR A 52 -24.21 8.40 -6.47
C TYR A 52 -25.51 8.97 -5.89
N ASP A 53 -26.42 9.35 -6.77
CA ASP A 53 -27.81 9.67 -6.45
C ASP A 53 -28.70 8.87 -7.40
N ASP A 54 -29.64 8.12 -6.83
CA ASP A 54 -30.57 7.25 -7.55
C ASP A 54 -29.90 6.35 -8.62
N GLY A 55 -28.76 5.73 -8.26
CA GLY A 55 -27.99 4.86 -9.15
C GLY A 55 -27.29 5.57 -10.32
N LYS A 56 -27.30 6.91 -10.33
CA LYS A 56 -26.55 7.75 -11.27
C LYS A 56 -25.37 8.38 -10.57
N TYR A 57 -24.23 8.36 -11.26
CA TYR A 57 -23.03 9.03 -10.80
C TYR A 57 -23.26 10.55 -10.70
N ILE A 58 -22.79 11.16 -9.61
CA ILE A 58 -22.84 12.61 -9.40
C ILE A 58 -21.43 13.22 -9.44
N GLN A 59 -20.47 12.65 -8.69
CA GLN A 59 -19.16 13.28 -8.43
C GLN A 59 -18.11 12.26 -7.94
N GLY A 60 -16.81 12.50 -8.20
CA GLY A 60 -15.68 11.72 -7.64
C GLY A 60 -14.99 10.73 -8.60
N HIS A 61 -15.45 10.60 -9.84
CA HIS A 61 -14.87 9.82 -10.94
C HIS A 61 -14.14 10.69 -11.97
N GLU A 62 -13.58 11.80 -11.55
CA GLU A 62 -12.70 12.55 -12.45
C GLU A 62 -11.37 11.78 -12.62
N GLU A 63 -10.80 11.82 -13.82
CA GLU A 63 -9.60 11.03 -14.16
C GLU A 63 -8.41 11.36 -13.24
N ASP A 64 -8.28 12.62 -12.83
CA ASP A 64 -7.28 13.11 -11.87
C ASP A 64 -7.46 12.49 -10.47
N GLN A 65 -8.71 12.35 -10.01
CA GLN A 65 -9.02 11.74 -8.72
C GLN A 65 -8.74 10.24 -8.74
N LEU A 66 -9.12 9.55 -9.82
CA LEU A 66 -8.83 8.12 -9.97
C LEU A 66 -7.34 7.83 -10.14
N ASN A 67 -6.58 8.74 -10.75
CA ASN A 67 -5.14 8.56 -10.94
C ASN A 67 -4.39 8.40 -9.60
N ARG A 68 -4.93 8.92 -8.50
CA ARG A 68 -4.39 8.68 -7.15
C ARG A 68 -4.40 7.19 -6.77
N ILE A 69 -5.40 6.42 -7.22
CA ILE A 69 -5.44 4.96 -7.03
C ILE A 69 -4.32 4.28 -7.85
N TRP A 70 -4.05 4.76 -9.07
CA TRP A 70 -2.96 4.24 -9.90
C TRP A 70 -1.58 4.54 -9.30
N LEU A 71 -1.39 5.74 -8.74
CA LEU A 71 -0.16 6.12 -8.05
C LEU A 71 0.06 5.24 -6.81
N ALA A 72 -0.96 5.11 -5.96
CA ALA A 72 -0.91 4.23 -4.78
C ALA A 72 -0.63 2.75 -5.15
N SER A 73 -1.22 2.27 -6.26
CA SER A 73 -0.92 0.95 -6.81
C SER A 73 0.56 0.79 -7.17
N SER A 74 1.12 1.81 -7.83
CA SER A 74 2.54 1.81 -8.22
C SER A 74 3.46 1.83 -6.99
N GLU A 75 3.11 2.58 -5.95
CA GLU A 75 3.83 2.58 -4.67
C GLU A 75 3.85 1.18 -4.04
N PHE A 76 2.71 0.48 -4.00
CA PHE A 76 2.67 -0.91 -3.52
C PHE A 76 3.63 -1.81 -4.31
N LEU A 77 3.64 -1.71 -5.64
CA LEU A 77 4.54 -2.52 -6.48
C LEU A 77 6.02 -2.22 -6.19
N THR A 78 6.38 -0.95 -5.99
CA THR A 78 7.76 -0.56 -5.64
C THR A 78 8.18 -1.06 -4.26
N MET A 79 7.23 -1.19 -3.33
CA MET A 79 7.46 -1.71 -1.97
C MET A 79 7.48 -3.25 -1.89
N GLY A 80 7.42 -3.96 -3.02
CA GLY A 80 7.35 -5.43 -3.04
C GLY A 80 5.97 -5.99 -2.67
N GLN A 81 4.93 -5.15 -2.67
CA GLN A 81 3.56 -5.51 -2.28
C GLN A 81 2.72 -5.86 -3.52
N LYS A 82 3.19 -6.84 -4.30
CA LYS A 82 2.63 -7.21 -5.61
C LYS A 82 1.11 -7.44 -5.56
N ALA A 83 0.63 -8.22 -4.60
CA ALA A 83 -0.80 -8.54 -4.47
C ALA A 83 -1.66 -7.27 -4.28
N ALA A 84 -1.26 -6.39 -3.36
CA ALA A 84 -1.95 -5.11 -3.12
C ALA A 84 -1.89 -4.19 -4.34
N GLY A 85 -0.71 -4.09 -4.98
CA GLY A 85 -0.51 -3.29 -6.18
C GLY A 85 -1.39 -3.74 -7.34
N LEU A 86 -1.45 -5.04 -7.62
CA LEU A 86 -2.29 -5.61 -8.69
C LEU A 86 -3.79 -5.44 -8.39
N LEU A 87 -4.21 -5.65 -7.14
CA LEU A 87 -5.60 -5.45 -6.73
C LEU A 87 -6.04 -3.99 -6.92
N ALA A 88 -5.24 -3.03 -6.43
CA ALA A 88 -5.50 -1.60 -6.64
C ALA A 88 -5.53 -1.22 -8.13
N ARG A 89 -4.61 -1.76 -8.93
CA ARG A 89 -4.56 -1.51 -10.39
C ARG A 89 -5.78 -2.04 -11.11
N ASN A 90 -6.28 -3.20 -10.70
CA ASN A 90 -7.50 -3.80 -11.25
C ASN A 90 -8.72 -2.92 -10.94
N HIS A 91 -8.87 -2.45 -9.71
CA HIS A 91 -9.94 -1.50 -9.37
C HIS A 91 -9.83 -0.22 -10.20
N TYR A 92 -8.66 0.39 -10.29
CA TYR A 92 -8.43 1.56 -11.14
C TYR A 92 -8.88 1.32 -12.59
N GLY A 93 -8.46 0.20 -13.21
CA GLY A 93 -8.84 -0.13 -14.58
C GLY A 93 -10.36 -0.25 -14.78
N LYS A 94 -11.05 -0.86 -13.81
CA LYS A 94 -12.53 -0.97 -13.83
C LYS A 94 -13.21 0.40 -13.71
N LEU A 95 -12.70 1.27 -12.83
CA LEU A 95 -13.24 2.62 -12.62
C LEU A 95 -13.05 3.50 -13.86
N VAL A 96 -11.86 3.50 -14.47
CA VAL A 96 -11.56 4.29 -15.69
C VAL A 96 -12.35 3.80 -16.90
N ALA A 97 -12.45 2.48 -17.11
CA ALA A 97 -13.20 1.93 -18.24
C ALA A 97 -14.67 2.36 -18.23
N ASN A 98 -15.25 2.54 -17.04
CA ASN A 98 -16.61 3.03 -16.88
C ASN A 98 -16.76 4.51 -17.28
N ILE A 99 -15.83 5.38 -16.84
CA ILE A 99 -15.84 6.81 -17.21
C ILE A 99 -15.72 7.02 -18.71
N SER A 100 -14.87 6.23 -19.37
CA SER A 100 -14.66 6.33 -20.81
C SER A 100 -15.86 5.86 -21.66
N GLY A 101 -16.97 5.42 -21.03
CA GLY A 101 -18.16 4.93 -21.74
C GLY A 101 -17.92 3.63 -22.52
N ASN A 102 -16.80 2.95 -22.27
CA ASN A 102 -16.39 1.74 -22.98
C ASN A 102 -17.05 0.46 -22.43
N THR A 103 -18.11 0.61 -21.63
CA THR A 103 -18.83 -0.52 -21.01
C THR A 103 -20.34 -0.34 -21.13
N LYS A 104 -21.03 -1.39 -21.63
CA LYS A 104 -22.51 -1.42 -21.77
C LYS A 104 -23.24 -1.69 -20.45
N GLU A 105 -22.52 -2.11 -19.42
CA GLU A 105 -23.04 -2.37 -18.08
C GLU A 105 -22.82 -1.13 -17.20
N ASN A 106 -23.78 -0.82 -16.34
CA ASN A 106 -23.62 0.18 -15.29
C ASN A 106 -22.82 -0.47 -14.14
N ILE A 107 -21.51 -0.71 -14.35
CA ILE A 107 -20.62 -1.59 -13.54
C ILE A 107 -20.27 -0.97 -12.16
N LEU A 108 -20.96 0.08 -11.74
CA LEU A 108 -20.75 0.72 -10.44
C LEU A 108 -22.08 0.92 -9.74
N SER A 109 -22.73 -0.20 -9.42
CA SER A 109 -23.67 -0.19 -8.32
C SER A 109 -22.92 0.21 -7.04
N GLU A 110 -23.63 0.85 -6.12
CA GLU A 110 -23.10 1.19 -4.80
C GLU A 110 -22.41 -0.02 -4.13
N GLN A 111 -22.98 -1.22 -4.36
CA GLN A 111 -22.42 -2.49 -3.90
C GLN A 111 -20.99 -2.75 -4.39
N ILE A 112 -20.69 -2.53 -5.67
CA ILE A 112 -19.35 -2.80 -6.22
C ILE A 112 -18.30 -1.87 -5.60
N LEU A 113 -18.66 -0.62 -5.31
CA LEU A 113 -17.77 0.30 -4.59
C LEU A 113 -17.61 -0.07 -3.12
N MET A 114 -18.67 -0.56 -2.47
CA MET A 114 -18.54 -1.13 -1.13
C MET A 114 -17.61 -2.34 -1.12
N ASP A 115 -17.73 -3.23 -2.10
CA ASP A 115 -16.88 -4.41 -2.24
C ASP A 115 -15.42 -3.98 -2.47
N PHE A 116 -15.16 -3.01 -3.35
CA PHE A 116 -13.81 -2.47 -3.55
C PHE A 116 -13.24 -1.87 -2.25
N GLN A 117 -14.06 -1.15 -1.48
CA GLN A 117 -13.64 -0.63 -0.19
C GLN A 117 -13.31 -1.75 0.81
N ILE A 118 -14.05 -2.85 0.81
CA ILE A 118 -13.79 -4.02 1.65
C ILE A 118 -12.47 -4.67 1.23
N GLU A 119 -12.31 -4.97 -0.06
CA GLU A 119 -11.08 -5.57 -0.61
C GLU A 119 -9.84 -4.73 -0.28
N VAL A 120 -9.93 -3.41 -0.41
CA VAL A 120 -8.83 -2.49 -0.05
C VAL A 120 -8.55 -2.47 1.45
N ARG A 121 -9.57 -2.52 2.31
CA ARG A 121 -9.38 -2.59 3.77
C ARG A 121 -8.71 -3.89 4.19
N GLU A 122 -9.04 -4.99 3.53
CA GLU A 122 -8.55 -6.33 3.83
C GLU A 122 -7.19 -6.65 3.19
N MET A 123 -6.62 -5.71 2.41
CA MET A 123 -5.26 -5.85 1.87
C MET A 123 -4.26 -6.21 2.96
N LYS A 124 -3.58 -7.34 2.76
CA LYS A 124 -2.55 -7.84 3.66
C LYS A 124 -1.18 -7.34 3.21
N ILE A 125 -0.39 -6.93 4.19
CA ILE A 125 1.01 -6.57 3.98
C ILE A 125 1.84 -7.85 3.87
N ASN A 126 2.59 -7.96 2.77
CA ASN A 126 3.67 -8.92 2.65
C ASN A 126 4.88 -8.44 3.46
N LYS A 127 5.12 -9.12 4.59
CA LYS A 127 6.26 -8.84 5.48
C LYS A 127 7.61 -9.01 4.77
N LEU A 128 7.75 -9.96 3.86
CA LEU A 128 8.98 -10.14 3.08
C LEU A 128 9.21 -8.97 2.11
N GLY A 129 8.14 -8.44 1.53
CA GLY A 129 8.20 -7.21 0.74
C GLY A 129 8.69 -6.00 1.55
N LEU A 130 8.24 -5.87 2.80
CA LEU A 130 8.75 -4.81 3.70
C LEU A 130 10.27 -4.95 3.91
N LEU A 131 10.76 -6.17 4.13
CA LEU A 131 12.16 -6.41 4.48
C LEU A 131 13.11 -6.30 3.29
N PHE A 132 12.75 -6.93 2.18
CA PHE A 132 13.70 -7.17 1.10
C PHE A 132 13.28 -6.50 -0.20
N GLY A 133 12.07 -5.91 -0.28
CA GLY A 133 11.53 -5.40 -1.55
C GLY A 133 11.32 -6.51 -2.59
N ILE A 134 11.32 -7.77 -2.17
CA ILE A 134 11.19 -8.92 -3.06
C ILE A 134 9.71 -9.09 -3.38
N ASN A 135 9.38 -9.07 -4.67
CA ASN A 135 8.08 -9.46 -5.17
C ASN A 135 7.96 -10.99 -5.13
N GLU A 136 6.91 -11.50 -4.47
CA GLU A 136 6.49 -12.89 -4.66
C GLU A 136 6.22 -13.13 -6.15
N LYS A 137 6.85 -14.18 -6.70
CA LYS A 137 6.72 -14.54 -8.12
C LYS A 137 5.30 -14.97 -8.42
#